data_AF-A0A7V1SJK9-F1
#
_entry.id   AF-A0A7V1SJK9-F1
#
_cell.length_a   1.000
_cell.length_b   1.000
_cell.length_c   1.000
_cell.angle_alpha   90.00
_cell.angle_beta   90.00
_cell.angle_gamma   90.00
#
_symmetry.space_group_name_H-M   'P 1'
#
loop_
_entity.id
_entity.type
_entity.pdbx_description
1 polymer ?
#
loop_
_entity_poly.entity_id
_entity_poly.type
_entity_poly.pdbx_seq_one_letter_code
_entity_poly.pdbx_strand_id
1 'polypeptide(L)'
;MLLDACSDELEVLVANEVGEGSVVERIRKRIDEVFRPKEDLPKEIVPAPFIKDTLEKIRPRFRHRDIELNTYLETTRPISIPEDPLEKLVIGLVKNAIENTPDEGKIEITCREKGNGVELIVRDYGVGITLENRRRIFEGFFVTQETMDYSTKREFDFNAGGKGADLLRMKIFSERYHFKIDMASVRCRYIPTDKDICPGRISKCGFCRSTGDCHESGGTTFTVFFPFESAAAHQGSPPEEAY
;
A
#
# COMPACT_ATOMS: atom_id res chain seq x y z
N MET A 1 -2.17 -6.85 -21.62
CA MET A 1 -1.18 -6.80 -20.52
C MET A 1 -1.20 -8.13 -19.76
N LEU A 2 -0.16 -8.46 -18.99
CA LEU A 2 -0.08 -9.72 -18.20
C LEU A 2 -1.32 -9.95 -17.31
N LEU A 3 -1.92 -8.87 -16.80
CA LEU A 3 -3.15 -8.89 -16.02
C LEU A 3 -4.38 -9.34 -16.81
N ASP A 4 -4.50 -8.94 -18.07
CA ASP A 4 -5.61 -9.36 -18.93
C ASP A 4 -5.49 -10.86 -19.21
N ALA A 5 -4.27 -11.33 -19.51
CA ALA A 5 -4.00 -12.76 -19.69
C ALA A 5 -4.28 -13.57 -18.40
N CYS A 6 -3.93 -13.04 -17.22
CA CYS A 6 -4.27 -13.68 -15.95
C CYS A 6 -5.78 -13.67 -15.66
N SER A 7 -6.48 -12.60 -16.03
CA SER A 7 -7.93 -12.48 -15.90
C SER A 7 -8.64 -13.50 -16.78
N ASP A 8 -8.26 -13.57 -18.05
CA ASP A 8 -8.80 -14.51 -19.03
C ASP A 8 -8.57 -15.96 -18.58
N GLU A 9 -7.36 -16.28 -18.09
CA GLU A 9 -7.05 -17.62 -17.60
C GLU A 9 -7.85 -17.98 -16.33
N LEU A 10 -8.02 -17.03 -15.41
CA LEU A 10 -8.86 -17.21 -14.22
C LEU A 10 -10.32 -17.45 -14.58
N GLU A 11 -10.84 -16.75 -15.59
CA GLU A 11 -12.20 -17.00 -16.08
C GLU A 11 -12.37 -18.41 -16.64
N VAL A 12 -11.41 -18.88 -17.43
CA VAL A 12 -11.40 -20.25 -17.99
C VAL A 12 -11.34 -21.29 -16.87
N LEU A 13 -10.45 -21.10 -15.89
CA LEU A 13 -10.33 -22.01 -14.75
C LEU A 13 -11.61 -22.07 -13.92
N VAL A 14 -12.23 -20.92 -13.65
CA VAL A 14 -13.50 -20.86 -12.90
C VAL A 14 -14.61 -21.54 -13.68
N ALA A 15 -14.72 -21.30 -14.99
CA ALA A 15 -15.73 -21.96 -15.82
C ALA A 15 -15.56 -23.50 -15.84
N ASN A 16 -14.32 -23.99 -15.83
CA ASN A 16 -14.01 -25.42 -15.82
C ASN A 16 -14.37 -26.11 -14.49
N GLU A 17 -14.18 -25.44 -13.35
CA GLU A 17 -14.41 -26.01 -12.02
C GLU A 17 -15.88 -26.00 -11.59
N VAL A 18 -16.65 -24.96 -11.93
CA VAL A 18 -18.05 -24.80 -11.50
C VAL A 18 -19.09 -24.88 -12.62
N GLY A 19 -18.65 -25.06 -13.87
CA GLY A 19 -19.51 -25.06 -15.05
C GLY A 19 -20.06 -23.67 -15.40
N GLU A 20 -20.74 -23.54 -16.55
CA GLU A 20 -21.40 -22.28 -16.93
C GLU A 20 -22.61 -22.00 -16.03
N GLY A 21 -22.66 -20.82 -15.42
CA GLY A 21 -23.79 -20.44 -14.56
C GLY A 21 -23.62 -19.10 -13.85
N SER A 22 -24.60 -18.79 -12.98
CA SER A 22 -24.66 -17.50 -12.26
C SER A 22 -23.45 -17.22 -11.36
N VAL A 23 -22.69 -18.24 -10.97
CA VAL A 23 -21.47 -18.09 -10.16
C VAL A 23 -20.32 -17.54 -11.02
N VAL A 24 -20.10 -18.10 -12.21
CA VAL A 24 -19.07 -17.63 -13.16
C VAL A 24 -19.35 -16.17 -13.53
N GLU A 25 -20.60 -15.83 -13.84
CA GLU A 25 -20.96 -14.46 -14.22
C GLU A 25 -20.77 -13.46 -13.06
N ARG A 26 -21.05 -13.88 -11.81
CA ARG A 26 -20.74 -13.06 -10.63
C ARG A 26 -19.25 -12.89 -10.41
N ILE A 27 -18.45 -13.93 -10.65
CA ILE A 27 -16.99 -13.88 -10.50
C ILE A 27 -16.39 -13.00 -11.61
N ARG A 28 -16.77 -13.20 -12.88
CA ARG A 28 -16.39 -12.35 -14.01
C ARG A 28 -16.70 -10.89 -13.74
N LYS A 29 -17.94 -10.57 -13.34
CA LYS A 29 -18.31 -9.19 -12.98
C LYS A 29 -17.46 -8.64 -11.83
N ARG A 30 -17.10 -9.48 -10.86
CA ARG A 30 -16.23 -9.07 -9.74
C ARG A 30 -14.78 -8.86 -10.17
N ILE A 31 -14.28 -9.71 -11.07
CA ILE A 31 -12.96 -9.58 -11.69
C ILE A 31 -12.94 -8.27 -12.50
N ASP A 32 -13.92 -8.02 -13.36
CA ASP A 32 -14.06 -6.75 -14.08
C ASP A 32 -14.18 -5.56 -13.13
N GLU A 33 -15.03 -5.60 -12.10
CA GLU A 33 -15.13 -4.50 -11.12
C GLU A 33 -13.80 -4.18 -10.43
N VAL A 34 -12.94 -5.19 -10.23
CA VAL A 34 -11.67 -5.06 -9.50
C VAL A 34 -10.50 -4.74 -10.42
N PHE A 35 -10.49 -5.29 -11.64
CA PHE A 35 -9.35 -5.33 -12.55
C PHE A 35 -9.62 -4.65 -13.91
N ARG A 36 -10.87 -4.32 -14.25
CA ARG A 36 -11.17 -3.61 -15.50
C ARG A 36 -10.33 -2.34 -15.51
N PRO A 37 -9.49 -2.16 -16.54
CA PRO A 37 -8.81 -0.89 -16.73
C PRO A 37 -9.92 0.13 -16.98
N LYS A 38 -10.26 0.93 -15.97
CA LYS A 38 -10.69 2.28 -16.31
C LYS A 38 -9.49 2.88 -17.02
N GLU A 39 -9.69 3.35 -18.24
CA GLU A 39 -8.74 4.25 -18.89
C GLU A 39 -8.75 5.57 -18.10
N ASP A 40 -8.28 5.52 -16.86
CA ASP A 40 -8.03 6.72 -16.09
C ASP A 40 -6.76 7.29 -16.73
N LEU A 41 -6.97 8.26 -17.63
CA LEU A 41 -5.89 9.03 -18.22
C LEU A 41 -5.10 9.72 -17.09
N PRO A 42 -3.76 9.78 -17.19
CA PRO A 42 -2.95 10.53 -16.24
C PRO A 42 -3.44 11.97 -16.11
N LYS A 43 -3.46 12.48 -14.88
CA LYS A 43 -3.76 13.87 -14.57
C LYS A 43 -2.58 14.48 -13.85
N GLU A 44 -2.37 15.78 -14.04
CA GLU A 44 -1.44 16.56 -13.22
C GLU A 44 -2.06 16.77 -11.83
N ILE A 45 -1.55 16.04 -10.83
CA ILE A 45 -2.05 16.08 -9.46
C ILE A 45 -1.00 16.72 -8.56
N VAL A 46 -1.37 17.78 -7.83
CA VAL A 46 -0.52 18.31 -6.75
C VAL A 46 -0.63 17.36 -5.55
N PRO A 47 0.46 16.67 -5.13
CA PRO A 47 0.37 15.58 -4.15
C PRO A 47 -0.11 16.00 -2.76
N ALA A 48 0.35 17.12 -2.23
CA ALA A 48 0.02 17.56 -0.86
C ALA A 48 -1.50 17.72 -0.59
N PRO A 49 -2.26 18.51 -1.38
CA PRO A 49 -3.70 18.60 -1.19
C PRO A 49 -4.40 17.26 -1.45
N PHE A 50 -3.98 16.50 -2.45
CA PHE A 50 -4.54 15.18 -2.75
C PHE A 50 -4.41 14.19 -1.58
N ILE A 51 -3.21 14.11 -0.99
CA ILE A 51 -2.94 13.24 0.17
C ILE A 51 -3.80 13.71 1.35
N LYS A 52 -3.85 15.01 1.62
CA LYS A 52 -4.66 15.57 2.71
C LYS A 52 -6.13 15.19 2.57
N ASP A 53 -6.72 15.37 1.39
CA ASP A 53 -8.13 15.06 1.13
C ASP A 53 -8.39 13.56 1.25
N THR A 54 -7.47 12.73 0.76
CA THR A 54 -7.52 11.27 0.91
C THR A 54 -7.52 10.87 2.38
N LEU A 55 -6.64 11.46 3.19
CA LEU A 55 -6.55 11.19 4.63
C LEU A 55 -7.84 11.57 5.36
N GLU A 56 -8.42 12.74 5.07
CA GLU A 56 -9.70 13.16 5.66
C GLU A 56 -10.85 12.23 5.25
N LYS A 57 -10.87 11.74 4.01
CA LYS A 57 -11.85 10.75 3.53
C LYS A 57 -11.77 9.42 4.28
N ILE A 58 -10.56 8.93 4.58
CA ILE A 58 -10.40 7.65 5.29
C ILE A 58 -10.42 7.78 6.82
N ARG A 59 -10.24 8.98 7.38
CA ARG A 59 -10.22 9.25 8.82
C ARG A 59 -11.39 8.60 9.58
N PRO A 60 -12.66 8.67 9.13
CA PRO A 60 -13.79 8.01 9.80
C PRO A 60 -13.65 6.51 9.97
N ARG A 61 -12.89 5.83 9.09
CA ARG A 61 -12.78 4.36 9.04
C ARG A 61 -11.92 3.80 10.18
N PHE A 62 -11.04 4.61 10.75
CA PHE A 62 -10.13 4.23 11.83
C PHE A 62 -10.26 5.11 13.09
N ARG A 63 -11.35 5.88 13.24
CA ARG A 63 -11.59 6.71 14.44
C ARG A 63 -11.66 5.93 15.75
N HIS A 64 -11.90 4.62 15.69
CA HIS A 64 -11.91 3.73 16.83
C HIS A 64 -10.49 3.34 17.29
N ARG A 65 -9.48 3.59 16.46
CA ARG A 65 -8.07 3.41 16.79
C ARG A 65 -7.55 4.66 17.47
N ASP A 66 -6.69 4.45 18.45
CA ASP A 66 -6.02 5.51 19.19
C ASP A 66 -4.62 5.70 18.57
N ILE A 67 -4.51 6.47 17.49
CA ILE A 67 -3.25 6.66 16.77
C ILE A 67 -3.05 8.14 16.48
N GLU A 68 -1.86 8.65 16.80
CA GLU A 68 -1.43 9.99 16.44
C GLU A 68 -0.98 10.02 14.97
N LEU A 69 -1.67 10.79 14.14
CA LEU A 69 -1.35 10.92 12.71
C LEU A 69 -0.73 12.29 12.43
N ASN A 70 0.59 12.31 12.20
CA ASN A 70 1.35 13.51 11.91
C ASN A 70 1.60 13.63 10.41
N THR A 71 1.35 14.81 9.85
CA THR A 71 1.51 15.07 8.40
C THR A 71 2.44 16.24 8.15
N TYR A 72 3.39 16.05 7.23
CA TYR A 72 4.39 17.03 6.80
C TYR A 72 4.29 17.12 5.27
N LEU A 73 3.32 17.90 4.78
CA LEU A 73 2.97 17.94 3.36
C LEU A 73 3.43 19.27 2.75
N GLU A 74 4.60 19.27 2.12
CA GLU A 74 5.13 20.42 1.41
C GLU A 74 4.43 20.59 0.05
N THR A 75 4.27 21.84 -0.39
CA THR A 75 3.80 22.11 -1.76
C THR A 75 4.91 21.74 -2.74
N THR A 76 4.58 20.86 -3.67
CA THR A 76 5.48 20.33 -4.70
C THR A 76 4.91 20.55 -6.09
N ARG A 77 5.72 20.37 -7.13
CA ARG A 77 5.22 20.26 -8.50
C ARG A 77 4.23 19.11 -8.64
N PRO A 78 3.26 19.23 -9.56
CA PRO A 78 2.35 18.14 -9.84
C PRO A 78 3.08 16.89 -10.36
N ILE A 79 2.45 15.74 -10.15
CA ILE A 79 2.86 14.45 -10.72
C ILE A 79 1.81 14.01 -11.73
N SER A 80 2.25 13.36 -12.82
CA SER A 80 1.38 12.78 -13.83
C SER A 80 1.01 11.34 -13.45
N ILE A 81 -0.18 11.14 -12.92
CA ILE A 81 -0.69 9.82 -12.54
C ILE A 81 -2.21 9.81 -12.57
N PRO A 82 -2.87 8.68 -12.86
CA PRO A 82 -4.31 8.62 -12.72
C PRO A 82 -4.73 8.67 -11.24
N GLU A 83 -5.88 9.28 -10.99
CA GLU A 83 -6.36 9.62 -9.65
C GLU A 83 -6.65 8.39 -8.78
N ASP A 84 -7.32 7.38 -9.33
CA ASP A 84 -7.70 6.16 -8.62
C ASP A 84 -6.48 5.30 -8.18
N PRO A 85 -5.46 5.05 -9.03
CA PRO A 85 -4.21 4.44 -8.60
C PRO A 85 -3.50 5.18 -7.47
N LEU A 86 -3.43 6.51 -7.53
CA LEU A 86 -2.81 7.32 -6.49
C LEU A 86 -3.60 7.25 -5.18
N GLU A 87 -4.93 7.34 -5.24
CA GLU A 87 -5.81 7.17 -4.08
C GLU A 87 -5.60 5.80 -3.43
N LYS A 88 -5.66 4.72 -4.22
CA LYS A 88 -5.46 3.34 -3.74
C LYS A 88 -4.08 3.12 -3.14
N LEU A 89 -3.04 3.76 -3.69
CA LEU A 89 -1.69 3.73 -3.15
C LEU A 89 -1.64 4.40 -1.77
N VAL A 90 -2.11 5.65 -1.67
CA VAL A 90 -2.12 6.42 -0.41
C VAL A 90 -2.93 5.69 0.66
N ILE A 91 -4.16 5.26 0.34
CA ILE A 91 -5.01 4.52 1.28
C ILE A 91 -4.33 3.24 1.74
N GLY A 92 -3.75 2.46 0.81
CA GLY A 92 -3.12 1.19 1.17
C GLY A 92 -1.90 1.38 2.07
N LEU A 93 -1.06 2.38 1.81
CA LEU A 93 0.12 2.66 2.66
C LEU A 93 -0.30 3.07 4.08
N VAL A 94 -1.31 3.94 4.19
CA VAL A 94 -1.81 4.42 5.48
C VAL A 94 -2.55 3.31 6.24
N LYS A 95 -3.34 2.50 5.54
CA LYS A 95 -3.97 1.31 6.12
C LYS A 95 -2.92 0.35 6.68
N ASN A 96 -1.88 0.03 5.92
CA ASN A 96 -0.79 -0.84 6.39
C ASN A 96 -0.13 -0.27 7.65
N ALA A 97 0.12 1.04 7.68
CA ALA A 97 0.68 1.70 8.86
C ALA A 97 -0.25 1.59 10.08
N ILE A 98 -1.55 1.83 9.92
CA ILE A 98 -2.55 1.74 10.99
C ILE A 98 -2.71 0.31 11.52
N GLU A 99 -2.76 -0.68 10.64
CA GLU A 99 -2.97 -2.08 11.02
C GLU A 99 -1.75 -2.66 11.75
N ASN A 100 -0.55 -2.11 11.53
CA ASN A 100 0.70 -2.57 12.16
C ASN A 100 1.14 -1.72 13.36
N THR A 101 0.50 -0.58 13.62
CA THR A 101 0.80 0.29 14.77
C THR A 101 -0.15 -0.03 15.93
N PRO A 102 0.35 -0.33 17.14
CA PRO A 102 -0.50 -0.48 18.30
C PRO A 102 -1.21 0.84 18.65
N ASP A 103 -2.34 0.75 19.35
CA ASP A 103 -2.98 1.92 19.95
C ASP A 103 -2.02 2.66 20.89
N GLU A 104 -2.21 3.98 20.99
CA GLU A 104 -1.35 5.00 21.63
C GLU A 104 -0.04 5.27 20.86
N GLY A 105 0.14 4.64 19.70
CA GLY A 105 1.27 4.87 18.80
C GLY A 105 1.06 6.04 17.85
N LYS A 106 2.06 6.25 16.97
CA LYS A 106 2.04 7.32 15.97
C LYS A 106 2.41 6.86 14.57
N ILE A 107 1.98 7.62 13.58
CA ILE A 107 2.30 7.47 12.16
C ILE A 107 2.68 8.86 11.62
N GLU A 108 3.71 8.89 10.77
CA GLU A 108 4.21 10.11 10.14
C GLU A 108 4.10 9.98 8.61
N ILE A 109 3.45 10.96 7.98
CA ILE A 109 3.28 11.03 6.52
C ILE A 109 4.00 12.28 6.03
N THR A 110 5.01 12.10 5.19
CA THR A 110 5.79 13.20 4.62
C THR A 110 5.61 13.23 3.11
N CYS A 111 5.40 14.40 2.53
CA CYS A 111 5.42 14.62 1.09
C CYS A 111 6.28 15.83 0.80
N ARG A 112 7.32 15.66 -0.02
CA ARG A 112 8.30 16.72 -0.35
C ARG A 112 8.91 16.51 -1.72
N GLU A 113 9.46 17.58 -2.31
CA GLU A 113 10.32 17.41 -3.49
C GLU A 113 11.67 16.81 -3.07
N LYS A 114 12.21 15.93 -3.91
CA LYS A 114 13.54 15.35 -3.72
C LYS A 114 14.21 15.12 -5.08
N GLY A 115 15.28 15.85 -5.35
CA GLY A 115 16.00 15.73 -6.63
C GLY A 115 15.09 16.05 -7.82
N ASN A 116 14.87 15.06 -8.69
CA ASN A 116 14.05 15.19 -9.90
C ASN A 116 12.64 14.59 -9.74
N GLY A 117 12.07 14.58 -8.54
CA GLY A 117 10.73 14.04 -8.32
C GLY A 117 10.10 14.47 -7.00
N VAL A 118 8.95 13.85 -6.71
CA VAL A 118 8.26 13.96 -5.42
C VAL A 118 8.45 12.67 -4.63
N GLU A 119 8.80 12.82 -3.35
CA GLU A 119 8.92 11.72 -2.39
C GLU A 119 7.74 11.75 -1.41
N LEU A 120 6.98 10.65 -1.37
CA LEU A 120 5.98 10.35 -0.36
C LEU A 120 6.54 9.30 0.60
N ILE A 121 6.56 9.60 1.89
CA ILE A 121 7.02 8.68 2.94
C ILE A 121 5.86 8.43 3.90
N VAL A 122 5.57 7.16 4.16
CA VAL A 122 4.67 6.74 5.25
C VAL A 122 5.48 5.92 6.22
N ARG A 123 5.68 6.45 7.42
CA ARG A 123 6.42 5.82 8.51
C ARG A 123 5.48 5.47 9.66
N ASP A 124 5.47 4.21 10.04
CA ASP A 124 4.88 3.75 11.28
C ASP A 124 5.93 3.40 12.32
N TYR A 125 5.48 3.37 13.56
CA TYR A 125 6.25 3.01 14.74
C TYR A 125 5.66 1.74 15.38
N GLY A 126 5.33 0.79 14.52
CA GLY A 126 4.60 -0.42 14.85
C GLY A 126 5.47 -1.64 15.10
N VAL A 127 4.87 -2.82 14.92
CA VAL A 127 5.52 -4.12 15.20
C VAL A 127 6.68 -4.44 14.24
N GLY A 128 6.70 -3.83 13.06
CA GLY A 128 7.67 -4.11 12.00
C GLY A 128 7.58 -5.55 11.45
N ILE A 129 8.41 -5.81 10.45
CA ILE A 129 8.41 -7.04 9.65
C ILE A 129 9.69 -7.82 9.93
N THR A 130 9.58 -9.15 10.12
CA THR A 130 10.73 -10.04 10.28
C THR A 130 11.61 -10.07 9.02
N LEU A 131 12.90 -10.35 9.18
CA LEU A 131 13.85 -10.33 8.07
C LEU A 131 13.48 -11.31 6.94
N GLU A 132 12.95 -12.47 7.31
CA GLU A 132 12.47 -13.49 6.38
C GLU A 132 11.31 -12.96 5.53
N ASN A 133 10.32 -12.34 6.18
CA ASN A 133 9.12 -11.83 5.54
C ASN A 133 9.41 -10.63 4.63
N ARG A 134 10.38 -9.77 4.99
CA ARG A 134 10.75 -8.57 4.21
C ARG A 134 11.06 -8.85 2.74
N ARG A 135 11.60 -10.02 2.41
CA ARG A 135 11.94 -10.38 1.02
C ARG A 135 10.71 -10.76 0.19
N ARG A 136 9.64 -11.19 0.85
CA ARG A 136 8.49 -11.85 0.22
C ARG A 136 7.23 -10.98 0.22
N ILE A 137 7.21 -9.86 0.93
CA ILE A 137 6.00 -9.03 1.08
C ILE A 137 5.43 -8.49 -0.24
N PHE A 138 6.22 -8.43 -1.31
CA PHE A 138 5.78 -8.01 -2.64
C PHE A 138 5.46 -9.18 -3.59
N GLU A 139 5.68 -10.44 -3.18
CA GLU A 139 5.41 -11.63 -4.00
C GLU A 139 3.90 -11.92 -4.14
N GLY A 140 3.04 -11.16 -3.44
CA GLY A 140 1.58 -11.30 -3.51
C GLY A 140 1.04 -12.47 -2.69
N PHE A 141 -0.14 -12.30 -2.11
CA PHE A 141 -0.81 -13.29 -1.25
C PHE A 141 0.00 -13.79 -0.04
N PHE A 142 1.16 -13.19 0.20
CA PHE A 142 2.00 -13.48 1.35
C PHE A 142 1.45 -12.76 2.58
N VAL A 143 1.05 -13.55 3.58
CA VAL A 143 0.65 -13.05 4.90
C VAL A 143 1.79 -13.38 5.86
N THR A 144 2.20 -12.41 6.68
CA THR A 144 3.32 -12.57 7.62
C THR A 144 2.95 -13.44 8.84
N GLN A 145 1.71 -13.93 8.93
CA GLN A 145 1.18 -14.72 10.05
C GLN A 145 0.20 -15.79 9.57
N GLU A 146 0.01 -16.84 10.38
CA GLU A 146 -0.86 -17.98 10.07
C GLU A 146 -2.32 -17.56 9.84
N THR A 147 -2.92 -18.13 8.80
CA THR A 147 -4.12 -17.69 8.09
C THR A 147 -5.44 -17.80 8.85
N MET A 148 -5.46 -18.32 10.09
CA MET A 148 -6.72 -18.63 10.79
C MET A 148 -7.33 -17.47 11.58
N ASP A 149 -6.58 -16.39 11.86
CA ASP A 149 -7.05 -15.27 12.71
C ASP A 149 -7.39 -13.97 11.95
N TYR A 150 -7.24 -13.94 10.62
CA TYR A 150 -7.35 -12.71 9.81
C TYR A 150 -8.77 -12.35 9.36
N SER A 151 -9.68 -13.32 9.22
CA SER A 151 -10.97 -13.12 8.53
C SER A 151 -12.08 -12.51 9.40
N THR A 152 -11.84 -12.27 10.69
CA THR A 152 -12.85 -11.79 11.65
C THR A 152 -12.68 -10.34 12.09
N LYS A 153 -11.55 -9.70 11.78
CA LYS A 153 -11.24 -8.33 12.21
C LYS A 153 -11.74 -7.29 11.21
N ARG A 154 -12.12 -6.11 11.73
CA ARG A 154 -12.57 -4.99 10.90
C ARG A 154 -11.36 -4.36 10.23
N GLU A 155 -11.54 -3.89 9.01
CA GLU A 155 -10.54 -3.08 8.31
C GLU A 155 -10.03 -1.93 9.21
N PHE A 156 -8.72 -1.65 9.18
CA PHE A 156 -8.03 -0.71 10.07
C PHE A 156 -7.89 -1.16 11.54
N ASP A 157 -8.39 -2.33 11.96
CA ASP A 157 -8.09 -2.86 13.30
C ASP A 157 -6.61 -3.23 13.43
N PHE A 158 -6.11 -3.20 14.66
CA PHE A 158 -4.75 -3.67 14.93
C PHE A 158 -4.63 -5.14 14.55
N ASN A 159 -3.63 -5.44 13.74
CA ASN A 159 -3.39 -6.76 13.19
C ASN A 159 -4.63 -7.32 12.47
N ALA A 160 -5.45 -6.46 11.84
CA ALA A 160 -6.51 -6.87 10.94
C ALA A 160 -5.92 -7.53 9.71
N GLY A 161 -4.96 -6.83 9.12
CA GLY A 161 -4.28 -7.12 7.87
C GLY A 161 -5.18 -7.57 6.70
N GLY A 162 -4.57 -7.68 5.52
CA GLY A 162 -5.27 -8.07 4.30
C GLY A 162 -4.84 -9.45 3.78
N LYS A 163 -5.48 -9.90 2.70
CA LYS A 163 -5.10 -11.10 1.94
C LYS A 163 -3.75 -10.97 1.18
N GLY A 164 -2.86 -10.07 1.61
CA GLY A 164 -1.58 -9.81 0.94
C GLY A 164 -1.67 -9.16 -0.46
N ALA A 165 -2.84 -8.65 -0.87
CA ALA A 165 -3.06 -8.12 -2.22
C ALA A 165 -2.69 -6.63 -2.37
N ASP A 166 -2.75 -5.83 -1.29
CA ASP A 166 -2.53 -4.39 -1.35
C ASP A 166 -1.09 -4.05 -1.79
N LEU A 167 -0.08 -4.74 -1.23
CA LEU A 167 1.34 -4.52 -1.58
C LEU A 167 1.66 -4.95 -3.02
N LEU A 168 1.10 -6.07 -3.46
CA LEU A 168 1.23 -6.51 -4.86
C LEU A 168 0.60 -5.47 -5.81
N ARG A 169 -0.59 -4.97 -5.49
CA ARG A 169 -1.24 -3.92 -6.29
C ARG A 169 -0.37 -2.66 -6.38
N MET A 170 0.24 -2.22 -5.27
CA MET A 170 1.17 -1.09 -5.29
C MET A 170 2.38 -1.36 -6.18
N LYS A 171 2.92 -2.58 -6.16
CA LYS A 171 4.03 -2.98 -7.02
C LYS A 171 3.64 -2.94 -8.51
N ILE A 172 2.47 -3.47 -8.85
CA ILE A 172 1.90 -3.40 -10.21
C ILE A 172 1.72 -1.93 -10.65
N PHE A 173 1.18 -1.07 -9.78
CA PHE A 173 1.03 0.35 -10.08
C PHE A 173 2.38 1.04 -10.27
N SER A 174 3.40 0.66 -9.49
CA SER A 174 4.75 1.23 -9.62
C SER A 174 5.34 0.96 -11.00
N GLU A 175 5.13 -0.24 -11.54
CA GLU A 175 5.61 -0.62 -12.88
C GLU A 175 4.79 0.06 -13.98
N ARG A 176 3.46 0.07 -13.84
CA ARG A 176 2.54 0.63 -14.83
C ARG A 176 2.65 2.16 -14.95
N TYR A 177 2.87 2.85 -13.85
CA TYR A 177 2.89 4.32 -13.78
C TYR A 177 4.29 4.87 -13.46
N HIS A 178 5.33 4.04 -13.62
CA HIS A 178 6.74 4.41 -13.57
C HIS A 178 7.20 5.17 -12.31
N PHE A 179 6.53 4.98 -11.17
CA PHE A 179 7.03 5.41 -9.87
C PHE A 179 7.83 4.30 -9.20
N LYS A 180 8.69 4.65 -8.25
CA LYS A 180 9.43 3.67 -7.45
C LYS A 180 8.79 3.52 -6.07
N ILE A 181 8.74 2.30 -5.56
CA ILE A 181 8.31 2.02 -4.19
C ILE A 181 9.40 1.20 -3.50
N ASP A 182 9.83 1.68 -2.34
CA ASP A 182 10.81 1.05 -1.47
C ASP A 182 10.25 0.89 -0.06
N MET A 183 10.77 -0.09 0.68
CA MET A 183 10.36 -0.38 2.05
C MET A 183 11.58 -0.68 2.91
N ALA A 184 11.64 -0.04 4.08
CA ALA A 184 12.55 -0.38 5.16
C ALA A 184 11.73 -0.74 6.40
N SER A 185 12.05 -1.87 7.05
CA SER A 185 11.36 -2.31 8.26
C SER A 185 12.33 -2.94 9.23
N VAL A 186 12.08 -2.67 10.52
CA VAL A 186 12.78 -3.25 11.65
C VAL A 186 11.74 -3.87 12.56
N ARG A 187 11.84 -5.20 12.77
CA ARG A 187 10.99 -5.91 13.71
C ARG A 187 11.18 -5.37 15.13
N CYS A 188 10.09 -5.22 15.87
CA CYS A 188 10.13 -4.81 17.26
C CYS A 188 11.04 -5.73 18.08
N ARG A 189 12.06 -5.14 18.72
CA ARG A 189 13.09 -5.87 19.47
C ARG A 189 12.57 -6.75 20.61
N TYR A 190 11.37 -6.45 21.12
CA TYR A 190 10.72 -7.19 22.20
C TYR A 190 9.87 -8.38 21.72
N ILE A 191 9.59 -8.45 20.41
CA ILE A 191 8.81 -9.52 19.76
C ILE A 191 9.54 -9.99 18.47
N PRO A 192 10.76 -10.53 18.60
CA PRO A 192 11.69 -10.72 17.47
C PRO A 192 11.22 -11.73 16.42
N THR A 193 10.27 -12.61 16.74
CA THR A 193 9.77 -13.67 15.85
C THR A 193 8.31 -13.43 15.44
N ASP A 194 7.85 -14.16 14.43
CA ASP A 194 6.44 -14.11 13.98
C ASP A 194 5.48 -14.80 14.96
N LYS A 195 6.00 -15.57 15.93
CA LYS A 195 5.22 -16.21 17.01
C LYS A 195 4.95 -15.28 18.18
N ASP A 196 5.70 -14.18 18.28
CA ASP A 196 5.58 -13.24 19.38
C ASP A 196 4.39 -12.28 19.15
N ILE A 197 3.63 -12.03 20.21
CA ILE A 197 2.37 -11.29 20.14
C ILE A 197 2.55 -9.88 20.72
N CYS A 198 2.23 -8.87 19.91
CA CYS A 198 2.03 -7.51 20.40
C CYS A 198 0.64 -7.39 21.05
N PRO A 199 0.50 -6.77 22.24
CA PRO A 199 -0.80 -6.59 22.89
C PRO A 199 -1.72 -5.59 22.17
N GLY A 200 -1.23 -4.91 21.12
CA GLY A 200 -2.01 -3.97 20.30
C GLY A 200 -2.30 -2.62 20.95
N ARG A 201 -1.74 -2.36 22.14
CA ARG A 201 -1.80 -1.07 22.84
C ARG A 201 -0.54 -0.89 23.68
N ILE A 202 0.09 0.28 23.62
CA ILE A 202 1.39 0.49 24.26
C ILE A 202 1.31 0.36 25.79
N SER A 203 0.29 0.91 26.43
CA SER A 203 0.05 0.83 27.88
C SER A 203 -0.16 -0.60 28.41
N LYS A 204 -0.45 -1.55 27.52
CA LYS A 204 -0.57 -2.98 27.85
C LYS A 204 0.71 -3.77 27.57
N CYS A 205 1.75 -3.14 27.03
CA CYS A 205 3.02 -3.79 26.73
C CYS A 205 3.88 -3.91 27.99
N GLY A 206 4.18 -5.14 28.42
CA GLY A 206 5.04 -5.38 29.58
C GLY A 206 6.50 -4.93 29.41
N PHE A 207 6.91 -4.55 28.20
CA PHE A 207 8.26 -4.08 27.89
C PHE A 207 8.37 -2.54 27.78
N CYS A 208 7.25 -1.83 27.67
CA CYS A 208 7.24 -0.37 27.50
C CYS A 208 6.88 0.33 28.82
N ARG A 209 7.63 1.36 29.19
CA ARG A 209 7.33 2.26 30.32
C ARG A 209 6.74 3.59 29.85
N SER A 210 6.95 3.93 28.58
CA SER A 210 6.46 5.11 27.89
C SER A 210 6.14 4.78 26.43
N THR A 211 5.45 5.69 25.73
CA THR A 211 5.24 5.56 24.27
C THR A 211 6.55 5.59 23.49
N GLY A 212 7.56 6.32 23.98
CA GLY A 212 8.90 6.38 23.39
C GLY A 212 9.57 5.01 23.27
N ASP A 213 9.42 4.15 24.29
CA ASP A 213 10.00 2.79 24.26
C ASP A 213 9.46 1.95 23.10
N CYS A 214 8.17 2.10 22.80
CA CYS A 214 7.54 1.45 21.65
C CYS A 214 8.02 2.06 20.33
N HIS A 215 8.11 3.39 20.26
CA HIS A 215 8.56 4.10 19.06
C HIS A 215 10.01 3.76 18.66
N GLU A 216 10.85 3.45 19.64
CA GLU A 216 12.23 3.00 19.38
C GLU A 216 12.33 1.49 19.17
N SER A 217 11.26 0.73 19.40
CA SER A 217 11.33 -0.73 19.39
C SER A 217 11.42 -1.32 17.99
N GLY A 218 10.71 -0.73 17.02
CA GLY A 218 10.58 -1.20 15.64
C GLY A 218 9.68 -0.28 14.82
N GLY A 219 9.37 -0.69 13.60
CA GLY A 219 8.47 0.03 12.70
C GLY A 219 8.79 -0.21 11.23
N THR A 220 7.93 0.32 10.36
CA THR A 220 8.11 0.25 8.91
C THR A 220 8.07 1.64 8.28
N THR A 221 8.82 1.83 7.21
CA THR A 221 8.84 3.02 6.40
C THR A 221 8.69 2.61 4.95
N PHE A 222 7.59 3.02 4.33
CA PHE A 222 7.40 2.97 2.89
C PHE A 222 7.80 4.30 2.28
N THR A 223 8.56 4.24 1.20
CA THR A 223 8.96 5.40 0.41
C THR A 223 8.47 5.22 -1.01
N VAL A 224 7.72 6.18 -1.52
CA VAL A 224 7.30 6.23 -2.93
C VAL A 224 7.95 7.44 -3.58
N PHE A 225 8.58 7.23 -4.72
CA PHE A 225 9.22 8.28 -5.50
C PHE A 225 8.60 8.40 -6.88
N PHE A 226 8.01 9.56 -7.15
CA PHE A 226 7.41 9.92 -8.43
C PHE A 226 8.41 10.80 -9.20
N PRO A 227 9.10 10.29 -10.24
CA PRO A 227 9.98 11.11 -11.04
C PRO A 227 9.17 12.14 -11.84
N PHE A 228 9.69 13.36 -11.97
CA PHE A 228 9.21 14.27 -13.01
C PHE A 228 9.64 13.72 -14.37
N GLU A 229 8.74 13.78 -15.35
CA GLU A 229 9.10 13.41 -16.73
C GLU A 229 10.30 14.25 -17.19
N SER A 230 11.33 13.58 -17.70
CA SER A 230 12.43 14.29 -18.33
C SER A 230 11.95 14.81 -19.69
N ALA A 231 12.25 16.07 -20.02
CA ALA A 231 11.92 16.69 -21.30
C ALA A 231 12.49 15.96 -22.56
N ALA A 232 13.28 14.90 -22.40
CA ALA A 232 13.93 14.17 -23.48
C ALA A 232 13.07 13.05 -24.12
N ALA A 233 11.92 12.68 -23.54
CA ALA A 233 11.12 11.53 -24.02
C ALA A 233 10.14 11.86 -25.18
N HIS A 234 10.03 13.13 -25.60
CA HIS A 234 9.11 13.55 -26.67
C HIS A 234 9.73 13.66 -28.08
N GLN A 235 10.99 13.28 -28.28
CA GLN A 235 11.55 13.15 -29.64
C GLN A 235 11.53 11.68 -30.07
N GLY A 236 10.33 11.17 -30.35
CA GLY A 236 10.15 9.97 -31.15
C GLY A 236 10.57 10.27 -32.58
N SER A 237 11.62 9.60 -33.04
CA SER A 237 12.15 9.65 -34.41
C SER A 237 11.05 9.34 -35.43
N PRO A 238 11.00 10.03 -36.60
CA PRO A 238 10.09 9.66 -37.67
C PRO A 238 10.46 8.28 -38.22
N PRO A 239 9.47 7.48 -38.68
CA PRO A 239 9.73 6.16 -39.25
C PRO A 239 10.57 6.29 -40.52
N GLU A 240 11.69 5.57 -40.58
CA GLU A 240 12.45 5.38 -41.82
C GLU A 240 11.58 4.62 -42.84
N GLU A 241 11.19 5.31 -43.91
CA GLU A 241 10.61 4.70 -45.09
C GLU A 241 11.69 3.86 -45.80
N ALA A 242 11.51 2.54 -45.80
CA ALA A 242 12.32 1.62 -46.59
C ALA A 242 11.75 1.54 -48.02
N TYR A 243 12.56 1.97 -48.99
CA TYR A 243 12.44 1.70 -50.42
C TYR A 243 12.83 0.26 -50.76
#